data_AF-A0A533UI18-F1
#
_entry.id   AF-A0A533UI18-F1
#
_cell.length_a   1.000
_cell.length_b   1.000
_cell.length_c   1.000
_cell.angle_alpha   90.00
_cell.angle_beta   90.00
_cell.angle_gamma   90.00
#
_symmetry.space_group_name_H-M   'P 1'
#
loop_
_entity.id
_entity.type
_entity.pdbx_description
1 polymer ?
#
loop_
_entity_poly.entity_id
_entity_poly.type
_entity_poly.pdbx_seq_one_letter_code
_entity_poly.pdbx_strand_id
1 'polypeptide(L)' 'MNHLHIEKKGLRGLAIAESFREEERTSTLAGVVMRRDFIIDGFVFG' A
#
# COMPACT_ATOMS: atom_id res chain seq x y z
N MET A 1 -7.14 9.92 21.69
CA MET A 1 -6.81 8.97 20.60
C MET A 1 -5.88 7.92 21.20
N ASN A 2 -6.18 6.63 21.06
CA ASN A 2 -5.31 5.57 21.58
C ASN A 2 -3.97 5.59 20.83
N HIS A 3 -2.87 5.38 21.56
CA HIS A 3 -1.53 5.31 20.99
C HIS A 3 -1.46 4.11 20.03
N LEU A 4 -1.01 4.34 18.80
CA LEU A 4 -0.75 3.24 17.87
C LEU A 4 0.53 2.50 18.31
N HIS A 5 0.38 1.22 18.66
CA HIS A 5 1.49 0.36 19.05
C HIS A 5 2.28 -0.11 17.82
N ILE A 6 3.18 0.73 17.34
CA ILE A 6 4.00 0.47 16.15
C ILE A 6 4.89 -0.76 16.35
N GLU A 7 5.17 -1.15 17.60
CA GLU A 7 5.97 -2.32 17.95
C GLU A 7 5.32 -3.68 17.60
N LYS A 8 4.03 -3.74 17.28
CA LYS A 8 3.33 -5.01 17.03
C LYS A 8 3.66 -5.60 15.66
N LYS A 9 4.13 -6.86 15.62
CA LYS A 9 4.45 -7.59 14.37
C LYS A 9 3.25 -7.75 13.42
N GLY A 10 2.03 -7.79 13.95
CA GLY A 10 0.80 -7.92 13.15
C GLY A 10 0.28 -6.59 12.57
N LEU A 11 0.99 -5.47 12.76
CA LEU A 11 0.61 -4.20 12.17
C LEU A 11 0.79 -4.26 10.64
N ARG A 12 -0.31 -3.99 9.92
CA ARG A 12 -0.36 -3.95 8.46
C ARG A 12 -0.77 -2.56 7.99
N GLY A 13 -0.17 -2.14 6.89
CA GLY A 13 -0.54 -0.95 6.14
C GLY A 13 -1.03 -1.33 4.75
N LEU A 14 -2.03 -0.61 4.27
CA LEU A 14 -2.40 -0.57 2.86
C LEU A 14 -1.75 0.69 2.25
N ALA A 15 -0.81 0.49 1.34
CA ALA A 15 -0.22 1.55 0.53
C ALA A 15 -0.95 1.61 -0.81
N ILE A 16 -1.29 2.81 -1.26
CA ILE A 16 -1.97 3.05 -2.54
C ILE A 16 -1.15 4.08 -3.30
N ALA A 17 -0.86 3.81 -4.57
CA ALA A 17 -0.19 4.73 -5.46
C ALA A 17 -0.83 4.67 -6.84
N GLU A 18 -0.93 5.80 -7.52
CA GLU A 18 -1.37 5.88 -8.91
C GLU A 18 -0.19 6.27 -9.80
N SER A 19 -0.13 5.68 -11.00
CA SER A 19 0.79 6.09 -12.07
C SER A 19 0.00 6.49 -13.31
N PHE A 20 0.39 7.62 -13.91
CA PHE A 20 -0.23 8.19 -15.09
C PHE A 20 0.84 8.72 -16.04
N ARG A 21 0.56 8.67 -17.35
CA ARG A 21 1.36 9.29 -18.41
C ARG A 21 0.43 10.13 -19.27
N GLU A 22 0.88 11.32 -19.65
CA GLU A 22 0.04 12.28 -20.39
C GLU A 22 -0.47 11.72 -21.72
N GLU A 23 0.30 10.82 -22.35
CA GLU A 23 -0.07 10.17 -23.61
C GLU A 23 -1.10 9.04 -23.44
N GLU A 24 -1.35 8.58 -22.21
CA GLU A 24 -2.22 7.46 -21.91
C GLU A 24 -3.61 7.92 -21.48
N ARG A 25 -4.66 7.24 -21.96
CA ARG A 25 -6.05 7.57 -21.59
C ARG A 25 -6.43 7.06 -20.19
N THR A 26 -5.63 6.16 -19.63
CA THR A 26 -5.91 5.49 -18.37
C THR A 26 -4.71 5.59 -17.44
N SER A 27 -4.96 5.84 -16.15
CA SER A 27 -3.97 5.65 -15.10
C SER A 27 -3.99 4.19 -14.61
N THR A 28 -2.92 3.76 -13.95
CA THR A 28 -2.86 2.48 -13.24
C THR A 28 -2.82 2.75 -11.75
N LEU A 29 -3.75 2.16 -11.01
CA LEU A 29 -3.77 2.20 -9.55
C LEU A 29 -3.12 0.94 -8.98
N ALA A 30 -2.16 1.10 -8.08
CA ALA A 30 -1.51 0.02 -7.37
C ALA A 30 -1.89 0.04 -5.89
N GLY A 31 -2.33 -1.10 -5.36
CA GLY A 31 -2.54 -1.33 -3.93
C GLY A 31 -1.57 -2.39 -3.42
N VAL A 32 -0.90 -2.12 -2.30
CA VAL A 32 0.03 -3.06 -1.66
C VAL A 32 -0.34 -3.20 -0.19
N VAL A 33 -0.50 -4.44 0.28
CA VAL A 33 -0.63 -4.73 1.71
C VAL A 33 0.72 -5.21 2.21
N MET A 34 1.28 -4.50 3.19
CA MET A 34 2.56 -4.86 3.79
C MET A 34 2.49 -4.81 5.31
N ARG A 35 3.39 -5.57 5.93
CA ARG A 35 3.64 -5.55 7.37
C ARG A 35 4.62 -4.45 7.75
N ARG A 36 4.67 -4.11 9.04
CA ARG A 36 5.61 -3.11 9.58
C ARG A 36 7.10 -3.45 9.39
N ASP A 37 7.43 -4.70 9.11
CA ASP A 37 8.79 -5.17 8.79
C ASP A 37 9.06 -5.20 7.28
N PHE A 38 8.23 -4.50 6.51
CA PHE A 38 8.33 -4.34 5.05
C PHE A 38 8.17 -5.62 4.24
N ILE A 39 7.66 -6.70 4.85
CA ILE A 39 7.24 -7.89 4.12
C ILE A 39 5.90 -7.59 3.44
N ILE A 40 5.85 -7.79 2.12
CA ILE A 40 4.64 -7.64 1.31
C ILE A 40 3.80 -8.92 1.45
N ASP A 41 2.56 -8.76 1.89
CA ASP A 41 1.59 -9.86 1.98
C ASP A 41 0.85 -10.05 0.63
N GLY A 42 0.67 -8.97 -0.13
CA GLY A 42 0.04 -9.02 -1.46
C GLY A 42 -0.03 -7.64 -2.14
N PHE A 43 -0.35 -7.66 -3.42
CA PHE A 43 -0.56 -6.46 -4.23
C PHE A 43 -1.67 -6.67 -5.26
N VAL A 44 -2.23 -5.58 -5.76
CA VAL A 44 -3.25 -5.56 -6.81
C VAL A 44 -3.04 -4.34 -7.71
N PHE A 45 -3.43 -4.49 -8.98
CA PHE A 45 -3.55 -3.39 -9.93
C PHE A 45 -5.01 -3.21 -10.33
N GLY A 46 -5.42 -1.95 -10.52
CA GLY A 46 -6.75 -1.55 -10.98
C GLY A 46 -6.67 -0.48 -12.06
#